data_AF-A0A4Q3YPY9-F1
#
_entry.id   AF-A0A4Q3YPY9-F1
#
_cell.length_a   1.000
_cell.length_b   1.000
_cell.length_c   1.000
_cell.angle_alpha   90.00
_cell.angle_beta   90.00
_cell.angle_gamma   90.00
#
_symmetry.space_group_name_H-M   'P 1'
#
loop_
_entity.id
_entity.type
_entity.pdbx_description
1 polymer ?
#
loop_
_entity_poly.entity_id
_entity_poly.type
_entity_poly.pdbx_seq_one_letter_code
_entity_poly.pdbx_strand_id
1 'polypeptide(L)'
;MNWNILGVTLLQLFVASQARAELAKLGTFYDFMVRDVCIDSDGIIQRSLIPGDAGCTSTRNMASTDPKFYYYSYIYPANASGGKCSGQPYVAWVSYPEVRNGVRRVVMYQDRGCVSIGSASFGTLDDTDGMSVRWYEDGKYAFLMSSWSPVAQSYWITNYCSANPTNSKRFYNGWIASTAALPATGTVSALVNSSASGSVASSDAASIPTGCPPNGYRNSLVVFGRDSFTYKSGKTLDTIISQKYTNGVPGATYPGNAEGLERIYYTDQFGITRWEKWAREDNVDTDGTTAAKSAADLYAGGKCSRPYDFKSAITSDMTSGNLIDDGSLYKEAYVYKPTNDRYVWFLTDCADFSNTALVPGGFDRPPISTSFSSVLWN
;
A
#
# COMPACT_ATOMS: atom_id res chain seq x y z
N MET A 1 -25.51 59.14 25.25
CA MET A 1 -25.17 57.85 25.86
C MET A 1 -25.52 56.74 24.88
N ASN A 2 -24.71 55.67 24.88
CA ASN A 2 -24.80 54.42 24.10
C ASN A 2 -23.83 54.31 22.92
N TRP A 3 -22.62 53.88 23.28
CA TRP A 3 -21.73 53.08 22.44
C TRP A 3 -21.85 51.62 22.89
N ASN A 4 -21.52 50.68 21.98
CA ASN A 4 -21.43 49.22 22.11
C ASN A 4 -22.63 48.45 21.53
N ILE A 5 -22.48 47.94 20.31
CA ILE A 5 -22.72 46.55 19.86
C ILE A 5 -22.20 46.51 18.41
N LEU A 6 -20.92 46.24 18.21
CA LEU A 6 -20.29 45.94 16.91
C LEU A 6 -18.98 45.21 17.22
N GLY A 7 -19.08 43.94 17.62
CA GLY A 7 -17.88 43.23 18.07
C GLY A 7 -18.10 41.78 18.48
N VAL A 8 -18.92 41.01 17.76
CA VAL A 8 -18.95 39.53 17.96
C VAL A 8 -19.06 38.75 16.63
N THR A 9 -19.50 39.35 15.52
CA THR A 9 -19.83 38.60 14.29
C THR A 9 -18.70 38.46 13.26
N LEU A 10 -17.47 38.91 13.55
CA LEU A 10 -16.33 38.75 12.61
C LEU A 10 -15.34 37.64 12.99
N LEU A 11 -15.41 37.08 14.21
CA LEU A 11 -14.44 36.08 14.66
C LEU A 11 -14.78 34.64 14.24
N GLN A 12 -16.02 34.35 13.84
CA GLN A 12 -16.44 33.00 13.42
C GLN A 12 -16.17 32.69 11.94
N LEU A 13 -15.96 33.70 11.09
CA LEU A 13 -15.70 33.51 9.65
C LEU A 13 -14.22 33.21 9.32
N PHE A 14 -13.28 33.60 10.19
CA PHE A 14 -11.85 33.33 9.97
C PHE A 14 -11.43 31.90 10.38
N VAL A 15 -12.08 31.31 11.39
CA VAL A 15 -11.74 29.95 11.86
C VAL A 15 -12.19 28.88 10.86
N ALA A 16 -13.36 29.06 10.23
CA ALA A 16 -13.86 28.14 9.20
C ALA A 16 -13.06 28.21 7.88
N SER A 17 -12.49 29.37 7.56
CA SER A 17 -11.62 29.58 6.40
C SER A 17 -10.25 28.92 6.59
N GLN A 18 -9.66 29.02 7.79
CA GLN A 18 -8.39 28.36 8.08
C GLN A 18 -8.54 26.84 8.12
N ALA A 19 -9.61 26.30 8.72
CA ALA A 19 -9.84 24.85 8.74
C ALA A 19 -10.07 24.26 7.32
N ARG A 20 -10.71 24.99 6.41
CA ARG A 20 -10.86 24.58 4.99
C ARG A 20 -9.55 24.70 4.20
N ALA A 21 -8.71 25.69 4.50
CA ALA A 21 -7.39 25.81 3.89
C ALA A 21 -6.39 24.77 4.44
N GLU A 22 -6.55 24.35 5.70
CA GLU A 22 -5.82 23.22 6.30
C GLU A 22 -6.27 21.89 5.70
N LEU A 23 -7.58 21.70 5.48
CA LEU A 23 -8.13 20.53 4.77
C LEU A 23 -7.74 20.49 3.28
N ALA A 24 -7.49 21.64 2.64
CA ALA A 24 -6.93 21.71 1.28
C ALA A 24 -5.40 21.53 1.26
N LYS A 25 -4.72 21.71 2.40
CA LYS A 25 -3.31 21.35 2.62
C LYS A 25 -3.13 19.86 2.93
N LEU A 26 -4.15 19.22 3.49
CA LEU A 26 -4.22 17.77 3.57
C LEU A 26 -4.50 17.26 2.16
N GLY A 27 -3.47 16.70 1.54
CA GLY A 27 -3.58 16.04 0.25
C GLY A 27 -4.75 15.06 0.19
N THR A 28 -5.20 14.73 -1.01
CA THR A 28 -6.18 13.64 -1.18
C THR A 28 -5.45 12.31 -1.04
N PHE A 29 -6.16 11.18 -0.81
CA PHE A 29 -5.50 9.87 -0.86
C PHE A 29 -4.75 9.62 -2.18
N TYR A 30 -5.10 10.35 -3.24
CA TYR A 30 -4.36 10.34 -4.51
C TYR A 30 -2.86 10.63 -4.33
N ASP A 31 -2.49 11.56 -3.45
CA ASP A 31 -1.10 11.91 -3.18
C ASP A 31 -0.35 10.74 -2.53
N PHE A 32 -1.05 9.90 -1.76
CA PHE A 32 -0.51 8.65 -1.20
C PHE A 32 -0.54 7.46 -2.17
N MET A 33 -1.14 7.62 -3.35
CA MET A 33 -1.16 6.58 -4.37
C MET A 33 -0.12 6.79 -5.45
N VAL A 34 0.11 8.05 -5.82
CA VAL A 34 1.07 8.44 -6.84
C VAL A 34 2.38 8.80 -6.16
N ARG A 35 3.48 8.49 -6.81
CA ARG A 35 4.80 8.88 -6.36
C ARG A 35 5.06 10.33 -6.72
N ASP A 36 5.73 11.05 -5.84
CA ASP A 36 6.14 12.43 -6.08
C ASP A 36 7.42 12.56 -6.90
N VAL A 37 7.67 13.74 -7.42
CA VAL A 37 8.96 14.17 -7.99
C VAL A 37 9.35 15.51 -7.36
N CYS A 38 10.64 15.70 -7.11
CA CYS A 38 11.17 16.98 -6.71
C CYS A 38 11.14 17.96 -7.88
N ILE A 39 10.74 19.20 -7.64
CA ILE A 39 10.66 20.24 -8.66
C ILE A 39 11.34 21.53 -8.22
N ASP A 40 11.84 22.30 -9.18
CA ASP A 40 12.31 23.67 -8.94
C ASP A 40 11.16 24.68 -8.97
N SER A 41 11.50 25.97 -8.88
CA SER A 41 10.53 27.08 -8.90
C SER A 41 9.74 27.19 -10.21
N ASP A 42 10.27 26.63 -11.30
CA ASP A 42 9.64 26.63 -12.62
C ASP A 42 8.81 25.35 -12.85
N GLY A 43 8.76 24.46 -11.86
CA GLY A 43 8.05 23.19 -11.92
C GLY A 43 8.79 22.09 -12.69
N ILE A 44 10.08 22.30 -12.99
CA ILE A 44 10.92 21.34 -13.71
C ILE A 44 11.44 20.29 -12.73
N ILE A 45 11.40 19.01 -13.14
CA ILE A 45 11.84 17.89 -12.32
C ILE A 45 13.34 17.99 -12.02
N GLN A 46 13.69 18.03 -10.74
CA GLN A 46 15.05 17.98 -10.24
C GLN A 46 15.51 16.53 -10.07
N ARG A 47 16.11 15.99 -11.13
CA ARG A 47 16.47 14.56 -11.26
C ARG A 47 17.54 14.07 -10.28
N SER A 48 18.26 14.98 -9.64
CA SER A 48 19.30 14.68 -8.65
C SER A 48 18.79 14.67 -7.22
N LEU A 49 17.47 14.80 -7.01
CA LEU A 49 16.85 14.85 -5.69
C LEU A 49 15.78 13.76 -5.56
N ILE A 50 15.59 13.30 -4.33
CA ILE A 50 14.60 12.28 -3.98
C ILE A 50 13.55 12.92 -3.07
N PRO A 51 12.24 12.70 -3.31
CA PRO A 51 11.20 13.13 -2.39
C PRO A 51 11.44 12.62 -0.96
N GLY A 52 11.25 13.51 0.03
CA GLY A 52 11.52 13.21 1.44
C GLY A 52 12.96 13.42 1.90
N ASP A 53 13.91 13.72 0.99
CA ASP A 53 15.26 14.15 1.37
C ASP A 53 15.29 15.67 1.64
N ALA A 54 16.18 16.13 2.52
CA ALA A 54 16.27 17.54 2.92
C ALA A 54 16.51 18.53 1.75
N GLY A 55 17.13 18.08 0.66
CA GLY A 55 17.34 18.91 -0.53
C GLY A 55 16.09 19.10 -1.39
N CYS A 56 15.08 18.25 -1.25
CA CYS A 56 13.84 18.29 -2.01
C CYS A 56 12.81 19.19 -1.31
N THR A 57 12.88 20.49 -1.58
CA THR A 57 12.06 21.50 -0.87
C THR A 57 10.67 21.71 -1.47
N SER A 58 10.45 21.24 -2.70
CA SER A 58 9.16 21.29 -3.39
C SER A 58 8.92 20.00 -4.16
N THR A 59 7.70 19.49 -4.08
CA THR A 59 7.29 18.27 -4.78
C THR A 59 5.98 18.46 -5.53
N ARG A 60 5.73 17.55 -6.47
CA ARG A 60 4.41 17.31 -7.04
C ARG A 60 4.25 15.83 -7.36
N ASN A 61 3.00 15.38 -7.47
CA ASN A 61 2.70 14.09 -8.05
C ASN A 61 3.35 13.94 -9.43
N MET A 62 3.88 12.76 -9.69
CA MET A 62 4.30 12.36 -11.01
C MET A 62 3.10 12.37 -11.98
N ALA A 63 3.28 13.03 -13.12
CA ALA A 63 2.27 13.13 -14.15
C ALA A 63 2.32 11.93 -15.09
N SER A 64 1.21 11.62 -15.76
CA SER A 64 1.18 10.56 -16.77
C SER A 64 2.07 10.86 -17.98
N THR A 65 2.45 12.12 -18.17
CA THR A 65 3.31 12.62 -19.25
C THR A 65 4.79 12.71 -18.85
N ASP A 66 5.15 12.43 -17.59
CA ASP A 66 6.55 12.40 -17.19
C ASP A 66 7.23 11.19 -17.85
N PRO A 67 8.25 11.39 -18.70
CA PRO A 67 8.72 10.35 -19.62
C PRO A 67 9.62 9.31 -18.96
N LYS A 68 10.20 9.65 -17.80
CA LYS A 68 11.21 8.83 -17.13
C LYS A 68 11.05 8.87 -15.62
N PHE A 69 11.56 7.82 -15.00
CA PHE A 69 11.73 7.70 -13.57
C PHE A 69 13.22 7.81 -13.22
N TYR A 70 13.55 8.41 -12.07
CA TYR A 70 14.93 8.81 -11.75
C TYR A 70 15.51 8.13 -10.52
N TYR A 71 14.80 7.16 -9.92
CA TYR A 71 15.24 6.49 -8.70
C TYR A 71 14.57 5.13 -8.50
N TYR A 72 15.27 4.21 -7.82
CA TYR A 72 14.80 2.89 -7.38
C TYR A 72 15.01 2.73 -5.87
N SER A 73 14.57 1.61 -5.29
CA SER A 73 14.82 1.26 -3.89
C SER A 73 15.74 0.04 -3.79
N TYR A 74 16.72 0.02 -2.89
CA TYR A 74 17.53 -1.18 -2.66
C TYR A 74 16.76 -2.20 -1.81
N ILE A 75 16.98 -3.49 -2.09
CA ILE A 75 16.58 -4.55 -1.16
C ILE A 75 17.77 -4.89 -0.28
N TYR A 76 17.60 -4.82 1.04
CA TYR A 76 18.55 -5.38 1.99
C TYR A 76 18.23 -6.84 2.30
N PRO A 77 19.22 -7.73 2.56
CA PRO A 77 20.63 -7.75 2.11
C PRO A 77 20.79 -8.55 0.79
N ALA A 78 21.99 -8.56 0.19
CA ALA A 78 22.31 -9.18 -1.12
C ALA A 78 21.81 -10.62 -1.33
N ASN A 79 21.73 -11.38 -0.23
CA ASN A 79 21.25 -12.76 -0.15
C ASN A 79 19.74 -12.89 -0.44
N ALA A 80 18.99 -11.77 -0.41
CA ALA A 80 17.56 -11.72 -0.69
C ALA A 80 17.20 -12.19 -2.10
N SER A 81 18.19 -12.23 -3.01
CA SER A 81 18.06 -12.76 -4.38
C SER A 81 18.25 -14.27 -4.49
N GLY A 82 18.50 -14.99 -3.38
CA GLY A 82 18.82 -16.42 -3.41
C GLY A 82 20.14 -16.73 -4.15
N GLY A 83 21.09 -15.79 -4.14
CA GLY A 83 22.38 -15.94 -4.82
C GLY A 83 22.35 -15.68 -6.32
N LYS A 84 21.21 -15.28 -6.90
CA LYS A 84 21.07 -14.92 -8.32
C LYS A 84 21.72 -13.58 -8.69
N CYS A 85 22.22 -12.84 -7.70
CA CYS A 85 22.73 -11.49 -7.87
C CYS A 85 24.21 -11.43 -7.50
N SER A 86 25.07 -11.06 -8.46
CA SER A 86 26.48 -10.76 -8.22
C SER A 86 26.71 -9.35 -7.67
N GLY A 87 25.68 -8.50 -7.66
CA GLY A 87 25.68 -7.13 -7.15
C GLY A 87 24.60 -6.88 -6.10
N GLN A 88 24.36 -5.61 -5.79
CA GLN A 88 23.25 -5.22 -4.90
C GLN A 88 21.91 -5.45 -5.62
N PRO A 89 20.98 -6.23 -5.06
CA PRO A 89 19.64 -6.36 -5.61
C PRO A 89 18.89 -5.04 -5.41
N TYR A 90 18.10 -4.67 -6.41
CA TYR A 90 17.23 -3.51 -6.35
C TYR A 90 15.80 -3.90 -6.67
N VAL A 91 14.89 -3.04 -6.20
CA VAL A 91 13.51 -2.96 -6.63
C VAL A 91 13.23 -1.54 -7.06
N ALA A 92 13.00 -1.31 -8.35
CA ALA A 92 12.32 -0.08 -8.72
C ALA A 92 10.83 -0.28 -8.57
N TRP A 93 10.36 0.25 -7.47
CA TRP A 93 8.95 0.41 -7.23
C TRP A 93 8.56 1.78 -7.77
N VAL A 94 7.50 1.94 -8.55
CA VAL A 94 7.05 3.26 -9.03
C VAL A 94 5.53 3.27 -9.11
N SER A 95 4.88 4.24 -8.47
CA SER A 95 3.43 4.44 -8.60
C SER A 95 3.13 5.69 -9.42
N TYR A 96 2.37 5.58 -10.51
CA TYR A 96 2.09 6.70 -11.43
C TYR A 96 0.67 6.62 -12.01
N PRO A 97 0.09 7.75 -12.43
CA PRO A 97 -1.19 7.74 -13.13
C PRO A 97 -1.06 7.22 -14.56
N GLU A 98 -2.00 6.37 -14.95
CA GLU A 98 -2.13 5.82 -16.29
C GLU A 98 -3.53 6.07 -16.83
N VAL A 99 -3.63 6.35 -18.13
CA VAL A 99 -4.91 6.55 -18.83
C VAL A 99 -5.00 5.57 -19.99
N ARG A 100 -6.05 4.76 -20.03
CA ARG A 100 -6.35 3.83 -21.13
C ARG A 100 -7.79 3.91 -21.50
N ASN A 101 -8.08 4.03 -22.80
CA ASN A 101 -9.46 4.12 -23.30
C ASN A 101 -10.31 5.18 -22.55
N GLY A 102 -9.68 6.30 -22.17
CA GLY A 102 -10.33 7.36 -21.37
C GLY A 102 -10.49 7.08 -19.88
N VAL A 103 -10.12 5.88 -19.40
CA VAL A 103 -10.18 5.48 -18.00
C VAL A 103 -8.82 5.72 -17.33
N ARG A 104 -8.82 6.58 -16.31
CA ARG A 104 -7.65 6.82 -15.46
C ARG A 104 -7.58 5.78 -14.34
N ARG A 105 -6.37 5.31 -14.03
CA ARG A 105 -6.06 4.55 -12.80
C ARG A 105 -4.69 4.97 -12.26
N VAL A 106 -4.39 4.56 -11.04
CA VAL A 106 -3.00 4.59 -10.55
C VAL A 106 -2.43 3.19 -10.70
N VAL A 107 -1.32 3.10 -11.41
CA VAL A 107 -0.58 1.86 -11.58
C VAL A 107 0.67 1.94 -10.72
N MET A 108 0.96 0.86 -10.03
CA MET A 108 2.31 0.64 -9.52
C MET A 108 2.97 -0.46 -10.29
N TYR A 109 4.23 -0.22 -10.58
CA TYR A 109 5.14 -1.14 -11.21
C TYR A 109 6.30 -1.44 -10.27
N GLN A 110 6.68 -2.69 -10.22
CA GLN A 110 7.81 -3.21 -9.48
C GLN A 110 8.71 -3.91 -10.51
N ASP A 111 9.93 -3.43 -10.68
CA ASP A 111 10.99 -4.12 -11.42
C ASP A 111 12.04 -4.61 -10.43
N ARG A 112 12.41 -5.89 -10.53
CA ARG A 112 13.43 -6.50 -9.70
C ARG A 112 14.66 -6.79 -10.54
N GLY A 113 15.80 -6.29 -10.09
CA GLY A 113 17.03 -6.54 -10.80
C GLY A 113 18.26 -6.59 -9.92
N CYS A 114 19.39 -6.71 -10.61
CA CYS A 114 20.72 -6.71 -10.04
C CYS A 114 21.48 -5.51 -10.55
N VAL A 115 22.04 -4.70 -9.63
CA VAL A 115 22.93 -3.61 -10.04
C VAL A 115 24.27 -4.21 -10.48
N SER A 116 24.53 -4.23 -11.78
CA SER A 116 25.81 -3.74 -12.28
C SER A 116 25.55 -2.30 -12.72
N ILE A 117 26.29 -1.33 -12.18
CA ILE A 117 26.07 0.09 -12.52
C ILE A 117 26.26 0.23 -14.04
N GLY A 118 25.19 0.47 -14.79
CA GLY A 118 25.20 0.66 -16.25
C GLY A 118 24.56 -0.42 -17.13
N SER A 119 23.95 -1.49 -16.58
CA SER A 119 23.16 -2.43 -17.42
C SER A 119 21.76 -1.88 -17.71
N ALA A 120 21.41 -1.86 -18.99
CA ALA A 120 20.21 -1.24 -19.55
C ALA A 120 18.91 -2.06 -19.40
N SER A 121 18.82 -2.99 -18.43
CA SER A 121 17.65 -3.89 -18.34
C SER A 121 16.44 -3.29 -17.64
N PHE A 122 16.58 -2.10 -17.05
CA PHE A 122 15.46 -1.42 -16.39
C PHE A 122 14.28 -1.21 -17.37
N GLY A 123 13.08 -1.63 -16.97
CA GLY A 123 11.84 -1.34 -17.71
C GLY A 123 11.54 -2.31 -18.85
N THR A 124 12.31 -3.41 -18.95
CA THR A 124 11.94 -4.56 -19.75
C THR A 124 11.16 -5.52 -18.86
N LEU A 125 9.84 -5.52 -19.02
CA LEU A 125 8.94 -6.42 -18.31
C LEU A 125 9.41 -7.87 -18.41
N ASP A 126 9.74 -8.49 -17.28
CA ASP A 126 10.11 -9.91 -17.21
C ASP A 126 9.31 -10.68 -16.15
N ASP A 127 9.65 -11.96 -15.97
CA ASP A 127 8.96 -12.85 -15.04
C ASP A 127 9.31 -12.60 -13.57
N THR A 128 10.11 -11.57 -13.26
CA THR A 128 10.52 -11.20 -11.89
C THR A 128 9.82 -9.94 -11.35
N ASP A 129 9.08 -9.25 -12.22
CA ASP A 129 8.44 -7.99 -11.91
C ASP A 129 7.20 -8.16 -11.02
N GLY A 130 6.60 -7.04 -10.61
CA GLY A 130 5.34 -6.96 -9.91
C GLY A 130 4.55 -5.73 -10.35
N MET A 131 3.24 -5.69 -10.12
CA MET A 131 2.43 -4.52 -10.46
C MET A 131 1.15 -4.46 -9.63
N SER A 132 0.51 -3.31 -9.50
CA SER A 132 -0.86 -3.23 -8.98
C SER A 132 -1.67 -2.14 -9.67
N VAL A 133 -2.98 -2.33 -9.77
CA VAL A 133 -3.92 -1.32 -10.27
C VAL A 133 -4.79 -0.85 -9.11
N ARG A 134 -4.87 0.46 -8.94
CA ARG A 134 -5.54 1.12 -7.83
C ARG A 134 -6.49 2.19 -8.31
N TRP A 135 -7.47 2.46 -7.48
CA TRP A 135 -8.41 3.54 -7.70
C TRP A 135 -8.90 4.14 -6.38
N TYR A 136 -9.57 5.28 -6.50
CA TYR A 136 -10.32 5.87 -5.41
C TYR A 136 -11.69 6.28 -5.91
N GLU A 137 -12.69 6.03 -5.08
CA GLU A 137 -14.03 6.53 -5.26
C GLU A 137 -14.18 7.80 -4.43
N ASP A 138 -14.44 8.93 -5.10
CA ASP A 138 -14.60 10.23 -4.46
C ASP A 138 -15.57 10.15 -3.28
N GLY A 139 -15.12 10.65 -2.12
CA GLY A 139 -15.90 10.67 -0.90
C GLY A 139 -16.13 9.30 -0.24
N LYS A 140 -15.55 8.21 -0.74
CA LYS A 140 -15.67 6.87 -0.13
C LYS A 140 -14.32 6.28 0.25
N TYR A 141 -13.72 5.49 -0.64
CA TYR A 141 -12.54 4.70 -0.34
C TYR A 141 -11.52 4.79 -1.45
N ALA A 142 -10.27 4.64 -1.07
CA ALA A 142 -9.21 4.26 -1.99
C ALA A 142 -8.81 2.80 -1.78
N PHE A 143 -8.51 2.11 -2.88
CA PHE A 143 -8.39 0.66 -2.86
C PHE A 143 -7.52 0.12 -4.00
N LEU A 144 -7.00 -1.09 -3.78
CA LEU A 144 -6.39 -1.93 -4.80
C LEU A 144 -7.50 -2.75 -5.48
N MET A 145 -7.50 -2.73 -6.81
CA MET A 145 -8.40 -3.51 -7.65
C MET A 145 -7.79 -4.88 -7.98
N SER A 146 -6.48 -4.91 -8.21
CA SER A 146 -5.72 -6.11 -8.56
C SER A 146 -4.24 -5.87 -8.26
N SER A 147 -3.53 -6.95 -7.96
CA SER A 147 -2.08 -6.97 -7.82
C SER A 147 -1.52 -8.14 -8.63
N TRP A 148 -0.38 -7.96 -9.25
CA TRP A 148 0.36 -8.95 -10.01
C TRP A 148 1.73 -9.12 -9.38
N SER A 149 2.14 -10.37 -9.29
CA SER A 149 3.46 -10.80 -8.86
C SER A 149 4.04 -11.73 -9.95
N PRO A 150 5.33 -12.10 -9.86
CA PRO A 150 5.96 -13.05 -10.77
C PRO A 150 5.15 -14.32 -11.04
N VAL A 151 4.41 -14.78 -10.04
CA VAL A 151 3.72 -16.08 -10.07
C VAL A 151 2.22 -15.97 -10.32
N ALA A 152 1.59 -14.84 -9.97
CA ALA A 152 0.15 -14.70 -10.14
C ALA A 152 -0.35 -13.25 -10.22
N GLN A 153 -1.43 -13.07 -10.98
CA GLN A 153 -2.32 -11.92 -10.86
C GLN A 153 -3.45 -12.21 -9.87
N SER A 154 -3.40 -11.57 -8.70
CA SER A 154 -4.48 -11.54 -7.71
C SER A 154 -5.53 -10.46 -8.03
N TYR A 155 -6.79 -10.77 -7.79
CA TYR A 155 -7.93 -9.87 -7.98
C TYR A 155 -8.97 -10.05 -6.87
N TRP A 156 -9.78 -9.01 -6.67
CA TRP A 156 -10.85 -8.98 -5.66
C TRP A 156 -12.16 -8.51 -6.30
N ILE A 157 -13.06 -9.44 -6.61
CA ILE A 157 -14.40 -9.10 -7.14
C ILE A 157 -15.32 -8.83 -5.95
N THR A 158 -16.00 -7.69 -5.93
CA THR A 158 -16.87 -7.28 -4.82
C THR A 158 -18.35 -7.32 -5.22
N ASN A 159 -19.24 -6.99 -4.28
CA ASN A 159 -20.68 -6.90 -4.51
C ASN A 159 -21.07 -5.91 -5.63
N TYR A 160 -20.19 -4.98 -6.01
CA TYR A 160 -20.35 -4.10 -7.17
C TYR A 160 -20.52 -4.88 -8.48
N CYS A 161 -20.06 -6.13 -8.53
CA CYS A 161 -20.18 -6.99 -9.70
C CYS A 161 -21.62 -7.17 -10.17
N SER A 162 -22.59 -7.28 -9.24
CA SER A 162 -24.00 -7.50 -9.59
C SER A 162 -24.55 -6.43 -10.56
N ALA A 163 -24.16 -5.17 -10.37
CA ALA A 163 -24.52 -4.05 -11.23
C ALA A 163 -23.51 -3.81 -12.38
N ASN A 164 -22.33 -4.43 -12.33
CA ASN A 164 -21.21 -4.17 -13.23
C ASN A 164 -20.49 -5.46 -13.67
N PRO A 165 -21.18 -6.50 -14.16
CA PRO A 165 -20.61 -7.83 -14.31
C PRO A 165 -19.46 -7.91 -15.33
N THR A 166 -19.40 -6.95 -16.26
CA THR A 166 -18.50 -6.95 -17.42
C THR A 166 -17.46 -5.84 -17.40
N ASN A 167 -17.46 -4.95 -16.40
CA ASN A 167 -16.56 -3.80 -16.36
C ASN A 167 -15.75 -3.73 -15.05
N SER A 168 -14.77 -2.85 -15.03
CA SER A 168 -13.78 -2.70 -13.95
C SER A 168 -14.40 -2.30 -12.60
N LYS A 169 -15.61 -1.75 -12.56
CA LYS A 169 -16.30 -1.42 -11.30
C LYS A 169 -16.59 -2.65 -10.45
N ARG A 170 -16.61 -3.86 -11.01
CA ARG A 170 -16.72 -5.11 -10.21
C ARG A 170 -15.57 -5.34 -9.23
N PHE A 171 -14.45 -4.64 -9.39
CA PHE A 171 -13.30 -4.69 -8.48
C PHE A 171 -13.25 -3.50 -7.52
N TYR A 172 -14.26 -2.62 -7.52
CA TYR A 172 -14.29 -1.47 -6.63
C TYR A 172 -14.38 -1.92 -5.18
N ASN A 173 -13.64 -1.25 -4.31
CA ASN A 173 -13.47 -1.61 -2.90
C ASN A 173 -12.85 -3.00 -2.69
N GLY A 174 -12.02 -3.50 -3.60
CA GLY A 174 -11.35 -4.80 -3.49
C GLY A 174 -10.53 -4.96 -2.19
N TRP A 175 -9.34 -4.35 -2.15
CA TRP A 175 -8.60 -4.15 -0.91
C TRP A 175 -8.57 -2.66 -0.59
N ILE A 176 -9.32 -2.26 0.44
CA ILE A 176 -9.40 -0.86 0.88
C ILE A 176 -8.10 -0.44 1.57
N ALA A 177 -7.45 0.57 1.02
CA ALA A 177 -6.25 1.17 1.59
C ALA A 177 -6.60 2.22 2.65
N SER A 178 -7.61 3.05 2.39
CA SER A 178 -8.11 4.05 3.34
C SER A 178 -9.45 4.62 2.89
N THR A 179 -10.00 5.54 3.68
CA THR A 179 -11.04 6.47 3.23
C THR A 179 -10.49 7.45 2.18
N ALA A 180 -11.36 7.95 1.29
CA ALA A 180 -10.97 8.91 0.26
C ALA A 180 -10.51 10.25 0.86
N ALA A 181 -11.16 10.68 1.95
CA ALA A 181 -10.62 11.68 2.85
C ALA A 181 -9.57 11.03 3.76
N LEU A 182 -8.41 11.66 3.90
CA LEU A 182 -7.35 11.12 4.75
C LEU A 182 -7.82 11.02 6.21
N PRO A 183 -7.59 9.88 6.89
CA PRO A 183 -7.76 9.80 8.34
C PRO A 183 -6.92 10.86 9.04
N ALA A 184 -7.37 11.35 10.20
CA ALA A 184 -6.55 12.19 11.05
C ALA A 184 -5.35 11.39 11.57
N THR A 185 -4.21 12.05 11.74
CA THR A 185 -3.00 11.42 12.29
C THR A 185 -3.29 10.82 13.67
N GLY A 186 -2.81 9.61 13.92
CA GLY A 186 -3.03 8.85 15.15
C GLY A 186 -4.41 8.18 15.24
N THR A 187 -5.26 8.30 14.22
CA THR A 187 -6.56 7.61 14.19
C THR A 187 -6.49 6.27 13.46
N VAL A 188 -7.32 5.34 13.93
CA VAL A 188 -7.50 4.01 13.37
C VAL A 188 -8.98 3.83 13.08
N SER A 189 -9.28 3.24 11.93
CA SER A 189 -10.61 2.89 11.48
C SER A 189 -10.63 1.44 11.02
N ALA A 190 -11.80 0.82 11.06
CA ALA A 190 -11.97 -0.53 10.57
C ALA A 190 -13.32 -0.72 9.90
N LEU A 191 -13.37 -1.64 8.96
CA LEU A 191 -14.60 -2.06 8.30
C LEU A 191 -14.50 -3.53 7.91
N VAL A 192 -15.65 -4.17 7.72
CA VAL A 192 -15.73 -5.47 7.05
C VAL A 192 -16.07 -5.25 5.58
N ASN A 193 -15.24 -5.80 4.71
CA ASN A 193 -15.46 -5.80 3.28
C ASN A 193 -15.71 -7.22 2.77
N SER A 194 -16.58 -7.36 1.78
CA SER A 194 -16.92 -8.66 1.16
C SER A 194 -16.36 -8.73 -0.26
N SER A 195 -15.50 -9.70 -0.52
CA SER A 195 -14.91 -9.92 -1.84
C SER A 195 -14.72 -11.41 -2.13
N ALA A 196 -14.74 -11.77 -3.42
CA ALA A 196 -14.21 -13.03 -3.90
C ALA A 196 -12.80 -12.76 -4.40
N SER A 197 -11.83 -13.13 -3.56
CA SER A 197 -10.41 -13.10 -3.92
C SER A 197 -10.10 -14.30 -4.82
N GLY A 198 -9.30 -14.08 -5.85
CA GLY A 198 -8.76 -15.15 -6.67
C GLY A 198 -7.42 -14.76 -7.27
N SER A 199 -6.73 -15.74 -7.82
CA SER A 199 -5.50 -15.54 -8.58
C SER A 199 -5.57 -16.30 -9.90
N VAL A 200 -4.99 -15.71 -10.95
CA VAL A 200 -4.67 -16.41 -12.20
C VAL A 200 -3.16 -16.40 -12.38
N ALA A 201 -2.63 -17.40 -13.09
CA ALA A 201 -1.22 -17.39 -13.46
C ALA A 201 -0.89 -16.09 -14.23
N SER A 202 0.31 -15.57 -14.01
CA SER A 202 0.72 -14.29 -14.58
C SER A 202 0.71 -14.25 -16.11
N SER A 203 0.98 -15.38 -16.76
CA SER A 203 0.86 -15.56 -18.23
C SER A 203 -0.58 -15.46 -18.74
N ASP A 204 -1.55 -15.65 -17.85
CA ASP A 204 -2.97 -15.79 -18.17
C ASP A 204 -3.78 -14.61 -17.61
N ALA A 205 -3.20 -13.41 -17.57
CA ALA A 205 -3.87 -12.20 -17.08
C ALA A 205 -5.23 -11.94 -17.78
N ALA A 206 -5.38 -12.35 -19.05
CA ALA A 206 -6.65 -12.29 -19.78
C ALA A 206 -7.73 -13.22 -19.23
N SER A 207 -7.36 -14.23 -18.43
CA SER A 207 -8.21 -15.29 -17.92
C SER A 207 -8.87 -14.97 -16.57
N ILE A 208 -8.80 -13.72 -16.08
CA ILE A 208 -9.62 -13.31 -14.93
C ILE A 208 -11.09 -13.61 -15.27
N PRO A 209 -11.82 -14.39 -14.45
CA PRO A 209 -13.17 -14.84 -14.77
C PRO A 209 -14.08 -13.69 -15.18
N THR A 210 -14.86 -13.88 -16.24
CA THR A 210 -15.90 -12.94 -16.64
C THR A 210 -17.15 -13.13 -15.75
N GLY A 211 -17.87 -12.04 -15.47
CA GLY A 211 -19.06 -12.11 -14.60
C GLY A 211 -18.73 -12.17 -13.11
N CYS A 212 -19.74 -12.54 -12.31
CA CYS A 212 -19.68 -12.55 -10.85
C CYS A 212 -19.43 -13.96 -10.29
N PRO A 213 -18.74 -14.07 -9.14
CA PRO A 213 -18.41 -15.35 -8.54
C PRO A 213 -19.70 -16.12 -8.17
N PRO A 214 -19.87 -17.37 -8.62
CA PRO A 214 -21.07 -18.16 -8.32
C PRO A 214 -21.15 -18.56 -6.84
N ASN A 215 -19.99 -18.69 -6.18
CA ASN A 215 -19.87 -19.10 -4.78
C ASN A 215 -19.99 -17.94 -3.79
N GLY A 216 -20.43 -16.76 -4.25
CA GLY A 216 -20.60 -15.56 -3.44
C GLY A 216 -19.28 -14.90 -3.03
N TYR A 217 -19.35 -14.10 -1.95
CA TYR A 217 -18.24 -13.28 -1.46
C TYR A 217 -17.85 -13.71 -0.05
N ARG A 218 -16.55 -13.58 0.27
CA ARG A 218 -16.02 -13.82 1.62
C ARG A 218 -15.74 -12.50 2.31
N ASN A 219 -15.98 -12.46 3.60
CA ASN A 219 -15.70 -11.29 4.41
C ASN A 219 -14.21 -11.21 4.75
N SER A 220 -13.71 -9.99 4.84
CA SER A 220 -12.37 -9.66 5.33
C SER A 220 -12.48 -8.43 6.21
N LEU A 221 -11.83 -8.47 7.38
CA LEU A 221 -11.63 -7.26 8.16
C LEU A 221 -10.52 -6.42 7.48
N VAL A 222 -10.77 -5.13 7.32
CA VAL A 222 -9.77 -4.15 6.93
C VAL A 222 -9.65 -3.13 8.06
N VAL A 223 -8.43 -2.91 8.52
CA VAL A 223 -8.06 -1.89 9.50
C VAL A 223 -7.14 -0.92 8.79
N PHE A 224 -7.36 0.38 8.96
CA PHE A 224 -6.45 1.38 8.40
C PHE A 224 -6.32 2.60 9.30
N GLY A 225 -5.21 3.30 9.19
CA GLY A 225 -4.93 4.51 9.94
C GLY A 225 -3.87 5.35 9.27
N ARG A 226 -3.58 6.52 9.85
CA ARG A 226 -2.50 7.41 9.41
C ARG A 226 -1.64 7.79 10.59
N ASP A 227 -0.34 7.64 10.46
CA ASP A 227 0.61 8.08 11.49
C ASP A 227 1.98 8.38 10.85
N SER A 228 2.87 8.97 11.64
CA SER A 228 4.28 9.08 11.29
C SER A 228 4.98 7.74 11.51
N PHE A 229 5.74 7.28 10.51
CA PHE A 229 6.45 6.00 10.58
C PHE A 229 7.92 6.16 10.18
N THR A 230 8.81 5.62 11.02
CA THR A 230 10.26 5.59 10.74
C THR A 230 10.63 4.29 10.05
N TYR A 231 11.07 4.40 8.80
CA TYR A 231 11.44 3.27 7.96
C TYR A 231 12.88 2.82 8.15
N LYS A 232 13.26 1.69 7.52
CA LYS A 232 14.62 1.13 7.61
C LYS A 232 15.70 2.09 7.06
N SER A 233 15.33 2.93 6.10
CA SER A 233 16.20 4.00 5.55
C SER A 233 16.53 5.11 6.56
N GLY A 234 15.87 5.16 7.73
CA GLY A 234 15.97 6.26 8.70
C GLY A 234 15.03 7.43 8.41
N LYS A 235 14.33 7.41 7.27
CA LYS A 235 13.30 8.40 6.92
C LYS A 235 12.08 8.22 7.83
N THR A 236 11.56 9.33 8.33
CA THR A 236 10.29 9.38 9.04
C THR A 236 9.29 10.07 8.13
N LEU A 237 8.28 9.32 7.65
CA LEU A 237 7.33 9.79 6.65
C LEU A 237 5.91 9.72 7.20
N ASP A 238 5.06 10.64 6.76
CA ASP A 238 3.63 10.55 7.00
C ASP A 238 3.06 9.38 6.21
N THR A 239 2.38 8.48 6.89
CA THR A 239 2.14 7.14 6.38
C THR A 239 0.71 6.71 6.64
N ILE A 240 0.05 6.22 5.60
CA ILE A 240 -1.20 5.46 5.73
C ILE A 240 -0.85 3.99 5.83
N ILE A 241 -1.36 3.34 6.88
CA ILE A 241 -1.17 1.92 7.12
C ILE A 241 -2.51 1.23 6.88
N SER A 242 -2.56 0.28 5.95
CA SER A 242 -3.73 -0.56 5.65
C SER A 242 -3.41 -2.01 5.95
N GLN A 243 -4.21 -2.63 6.80
CA GLN A 243 -4.11 -4.02 7.21
C GLN A 243 -5.36 -4.77 6.78
N LYS A 244 -5.20 -5.82 5.97
CA LYS A 244 -6.30 -6.67 5.50
C LYS A 244 -6.10 -8.10 6.00
N TYR A 245 -7.09 -8.62 6.70
CA TYR A 245 -7.12 -10.01 7.15
C TYR A 245 -7.66 -10.92 6.06
N THR A 246 -7.26 -12.19 6.07
CA THR A 246 -7.75 -13.21 5.13
C THR A 246 -9.23 -13.54 5.35
N ASN A 247 -9.77 -13.26 6.54
CA ASN A 247 -11.15 -13.49 6.92
C ASN A 247 -11.73 -12.33 7.77
N GLY A 248 -13.04 -12.34 7.97
CA GLY A 248 -13.76 -11.39 8.82
C GLY A 248 -15.11 -11.93 9.23
N VAL A 249 -15.57 -11.58 10.44
CA VAL A 249 -16.89 -11.99 10.91
C VAL A 249 -17.95 -11.01 10.39
N PRO A 250 -19.03 -11.48 9.72
CA PRO A 250 -20.08 -10.59 9.23
C PRO A 250 -20.63 -9.69 10.35
N GLY A 251 -20.62 -8.37 10.13
CA GLY A 251 -21.17 -7.39 11.06
C GLY A 251 -20.33 -7.13 12.32
N ALA A 252 -19.15 -7.73 12.46
CA ALA A 252 -18.28 -7.53 13.61
C ALA A 252 -16.93 -6.93 13.22
N THR A 253 -16.27 -6.25 14.15
CA THR A 253 -15.02 -5.52 13.89
C THR A 253 -13.78 -6.30 14.34
N TYR A 254 -13.81 -7.63 14.18
CA TYR A 254 -12.68 -8.54 14.46
C TYR A 254 -12.58 -9.62 13.36
N PRO A 255 -11.40 -10.23 13.16
CA PRO A 255 -11.13 -11.06 11.97
C PRO A 255 -11.59 -12.53 12.11
N GLY A 256 -12.08 -12.94 13.29
CA GLY A 256 -12.48 -14.33 13.56
C GLY A 256 -11.33 -15.32 13.36
N ASN A 257 -11.59 -16.37 12.58
CA ASN A 257 -10.62 -17.44 12.30
C ASN A 257 -9.61 -17.08 11.19
N ALA A 258 -9.31 -15.80 10.98
CA ALA A 258 -8.24 -15.45 10.05
C ALA A 258 -6.91 -15.98 10.58
N GLU A 259 -6.15 -16.64 9.71
CA GLU A 259 -4.81 -17.16 10.01
C GLU A 259 -3.70 -16.31 9.36
N GLY A 260 -4.07 -15.40 8.47
CA GLY A 260 -3.15 -14.53 7.75
C GLY A 260 -3.69 -13.10 7.67
N LEU A 261 -2.77 -12.15 7.62
CA LEU A 261 -3.06 -10.78 7.25
C LEU A 261 -1.89 -10.21 6.48
N GLU A 262 -2.17 -9.18 5.68
CA GLU A 262 -1.15 -8.41 5.01
C GLU A 262 -1.31 -6.93 5.37
N ARG A 263 -0.18 -6.22 5.45
CA ARG A 263 -0.15 -4.80 5.80
C ARG A 263 0.61 -4.02 4.73
N ILE A 264 0.01 -2.95 4.22
CA ILE A 264 0.58 -2.07 3.21
C ILE A 264 0.71 -0.67 3.78
N TYR A 265 1.85 -0.04 3.51
CA TYR A 265 2.17 1.31 3.93
C TYR A 265 2.26 2.21 2.71
N TYR A 266 1.56 3.33 2.74
CA TYR A 266 1.53 4.34 1.69
C TYR A 266 2.10 5.65 2.23
N THR A 267 2.94 6.32 1.45
CA THR A 267 3.44 7.67 1.74
C THR A 267 3.11 8.57 0.56
N ASP A 268 2.98 9.86 0.85
CA ASP A 268 2.85 10.91 -0.16
C ASP A 268 4.10 11.03 -1.05
N GLN A 269 5.28 10.63 -0.56
CA GLN A 269 6.50 10.66 -1.37
C GLN A 269 6.55 9.54 -2.42
N PHE A 270 6.21 8.31 -2.04
CA PHE A 270 6.56 7.13 -2.84
C PHE A 270 5.36 6.29 -3.28
N GLY A 271 4.15 6.61 -2.82
CA GLY A 271 3.02 5.69 -2.88
C GLY A 271 3.24 4.51 -1.93
N ILE A 272 3.04 3.26 -2.37
CA ILE A 272 3.39 2.10 -1.54
C ILE A 272 4.89 2.13 -1.24
N THR A 273 5.22 2.16 0.06
CA THR A 273 6.58 2.28 0.57
C THR A 273 7.01 1.05 1.35
N ARG A 274 6.06 0.25 1.86
CA ARG A 274 6.34 -1.02 2.54
C ARG A 274 5.15 -1.97 2.41
N TRP A 275 5.45 -3.27 2.37
CA TRP A 275 4.49 -4.36 2.45
C TRP A 275 4.97 -5.39 3.49
N GLU A 276 4.02 -6.00 4.18
CA GLU A 276 4.24 -7.03 5.19
C GLU A 276 3.24 -8.17 5.04
N LYS A 277 3.71 -9.39 5.28
CA LYS A 277 2.89 -10.58 5.52
C LYS A 277 2.99 -10.97 6.98
N TRP A 278 1.86 -11.25 7.59
CA TRP A 278 1.76 -11.73 8.95
C TRP A 278 0.95 -13.01 9.00
N ALA A 279 1.30 -13.88 9.93
CA ALA A 279 0.64 -15.15 10.14
C ALA A 279 0.33 -15.36 11.62
N ARG A 280 -0.82 -15.96 11.90
CA ARG A 280 -1.22 -16.34 13.25
C ARG A 280 -0.36 -17.51 13.74
N GLU A 281 -0.21 -17.65 15.05
CA GLU A 281 0.69 -18.62 15.68
C GLU A 281 0.44 -20.09 15.29
N ASP A 282 -0.78 -20.43 14.90
CA ASP A 282 -1.21 -21.76 14.46
C ASP A 282 -1.15 -21.94 12.94
N ASN A 283 -0.74 -20.92 12.18
CA ASN A 283 -0.58 -21.02 10.75
C ASN A 283 0.70 -21.82 10.39
N VAL A 284 0.52 -22.79 9.50
CA VAL A 284 1.58 -23.65 8.97
C VAL A 284 1.47 -23.63 7.45
N ASP A 285 2.57 -23.27 6.78
CA ASP A 285 2.65 -23.27 5.32
C ASP A 285 2.59 -24.71 4.77
N THR A 286 2.32 -24.87 3.48
CA THR A 286 2.16 -26.19 2.81
C THR A 286 3.39 -27.09 2.95
N ASP A 287 4.57 -26.53 3.12
CA ASP A 287 5.83 -27.26 3.32
C ASP A 287 6.11 -27.63 4.79
N GLY A 288 5.18 -27.31 5.70
CA GLY A 288 5.30 -27.56 7.14
C GLY A 288 6.00 -26.45 7.93
N THR A 289 6.42 -25.36 7.28
CA THR A 289 7.05 -24.23 7.97
C THR A 289 6.04 -23.51 8.86
N THR A 290 6.41 -23.25 10.12
CA THR A 290 5.56 -22.55 11.09
C THR A 290 5.71 -21.04 10.99
N ALA A 291 4.68 -20.29 11.36
CA ALA A 291 4.73 -18.82 11.43
C ALA A 291 5.93 -18.29 12.24
N ALA A 292 6.22 -18.89 13.39
CA ALA A 292 7.36 -18.49 14.23
C ALA A 292 8.71 -18.72 13.55
N LYS A 293 8.87 -19.82 12.78
CA LYS A 293 10.09 -20.09 12.03
C LYS A 293 10.30 -19.07 10.92
N SER A 294 9.27 -18.81 10.12
CA SER A 294 9.32 -17.79 9.05
C SER A 294 9.65 -16.41 9.61
N ALA A 295 9.09 -16.05 10.76
CA ALA A 295 9.37 -14.78 11.43
C ALA A 295 10.81 -14.67 11.95
N ALA A 296 11.35 -15.75 12.52
CA ALA A 296 12.75 -15.80 12.93
C ALA A 296 13.70 -15.67 11.73
N ASP A 297 13.40 -16.33 10.61
CA ASP A 297 14.18 -16.22 9.37
C ASP A 297 14.15 -14.80 8.80
N LEU A 298 12.96 -14.17 8.79
CA LEU A 298 12.81 -12.78 8.36
C LEU A 298 13.65 -11.84 9.24
N TYR A 299 13.56 -11.99 10.55
CA TYR A 299 14.27 -11.15 11.51
C TYR A 299 15.78 -11.31 11.36
N ALA A 300 16.28 -12.54 11.28
CA ALA A 300 17.69 -12.85 11.04
C ALA A 300 18.18 -12.28 9.70
N GLY A 301 17.31 -12.23 8.70
CA GLY A 301 17.59 -11.60 7.41
C GLY A 301 17.76 -10.07 7.48
N GLY A 302 17.31 -9.41 8.56
CA GLY A 302 17.50 -7.98 8.79
C GLY A 302 16.81 -7.07 7.76
N LYS A 303 15.87 -7.62 6.97
CA LYS A 303 15.27 -6.96 5.80
C LYS A 303 14.32 -5.82 6.17
N CYS A 304 13.80 -5.82 7.39
CA CYS A 304 12.68 -4.97 7.78
C CYS A 304 13.00 -4.11 9.00
N SER A 305 12.47 -2.89 9.02
CA SER A 305 12.40 -2.08 10.25
C SER A 305 11.29 -2.61 11.16
N ARG A 306 11.31 -2.21 12.43
CA ARG A 306 10.24 -2.51 13.39
C ARG A 306 8.87 -2.16 12.81
N PRO A 307 7.89 -3.06 12.80
CA PRO A 307 6.56 -2.76 12.28
C PRO A 307 5.83 -1.63 13.00
N TYR A 308 4.76 -1.13 12.39
CA TYR A 308 3.86 -0.19 13.05
C TYR A 308 3.12 -0.85 14.21
N ASP A 309 2.96 -0.11 15.31
CA ASP A 309 2.24 -0.54 16.51
C ASP A 309 0.87 0.13 16.52
N PHE A 310 -0.17 -0.63 16.18
CA PHE A 310 -1.55 -0.20 16.35
C PHE A 310 -1.85 -0.20 17.86
N LYS A 311 -1.54 0.93 18.53
CA LYS A 311 -1.75 1.16 19.97
C LYS A 311 -3.12 0.64 20.44
N SER A 312 -3.20 0.27 21.72
CA SER A 312 -4.30 -0.51 22.30
C SER A 312 -5.71 0.03 21.97
N ALA A 313 -6.58 -0.90 21.54
CA ALA A 313 -7.93 -0.73 20.95
C ALA A 313 -7.95 -0.36 19.45
N ILE A 314 -7.78 -1.38 18.60
CA ILE A 314 -7.92 -1.24 17.13
C ILE A 314 -9.37 -0.99 16.74
N THR A 315 -10.30 -1.74 17.36
CA THR A 315 -11.75 -1.63 17.10
C THR A 315 -12.54 -1.79 18.41
N SER A 316 -13.87 -1.69 18.32
CA SER A 316 -14.74 -2.00 19.47
C SER A 316 -14.61 -3.46 19.91
N ASP A 317 -14.35 -4.40 18.99
CA ASP A 317 -14.34 -5.84 19.24
C ASP A 317 -12.93 -6.45 19.32
N MET A 318 -11.89 -5.67 19.00
CA MET A 318 -10.51 -6.16 18.94
C MET A 318 -9.54 -5.17 19.57
N THR A 319 -8.69 -5.67 20.46
CA THR A 319 -7.56 -4.92 21.02
C THR A 319 -6.26 -5.57 20.61
N SER A 320 -5.29 -4.75 20.20
CA SER A 320 -3.90 -5.18 20.11
C SER A 320 -3.18 -4.95 21.43
N GLY A 321 -2.35 -5.92 21.81
CA GLY A 321 -1.24 -5.70 22.73
C GLY A 321 -0.11 -4.94 22.03
N ASN A 322 0.93 -4.62 22.79
CA ASN A 322 2.10 -3.95 22.24
C ASN A 322 2.79 -4.83 21.19
N LEU A 323 3.39 -4.19 20.19
CA LEU A 323 4.35 -4.85 19.32
C LEU A 323 5.57 -5.29 20.14
N ILE A 324 5.85 -6.58 20.13
CA ILE A 324 7.01 -7.18 20.78
C ILE A 324 8.10 -7.36 19.73
N ASP A 325 9.26 -6.79 20.04
CA ASP A 325 10.54 -7.05 19.40
C ASP A 325 11.42 -7.64 20.49
N ASP A 326 11.66 -8.94 20.44
CA ASP A 326 12.42 -9.67 21.46
C ASP A 326 13.87 -9.93 21.04
N GLY A 327 14.34 -9.27 19.97
CA GLY A 327 15.67 -9.49 19.43
C GLY A 327 15.78 -10.69 18.50
N SER A 328 14.69 -11.44 18.27
CA SER A 328 14.68 -12.63 17.42
C SER A 328 13.50 -12.71 16.43
N LEU A 329 12.41 -12.01 16.70
CA LEU A 329 11.25 -11.91 15.83
C LEU A 329 10.40 -10.69 16.19
N TYR A 330 9.47 -10.34 15.30
CA TYR A 330 8.41 -9.38 15.59
C TYR A 330 7.09 -10.12 15.79
N LYS A 331 6.38 -9.82 16.88
CA LYS A 331 5.04 -10.37 17.15
C LYS A 331 4.12 -9.38 17.85
N GLU A 332 2.83 -9.57 17.65
CA GLU A 332 1.77 -8.82 18.33
C GLU A 332 0.69 -9.79 18.81
N ALA A 333 0.04 -9.47 19.93
CA ALA A 333 -1.03 -10.30 20.47
C ALA A 333 -2.36 -9.57 20.32
N TYR A 334 -3.35 -10.23 19.70
CA TYR A 334 -4.69 -9.69 19.58
C TYR A 334 -5.64 -10.42 20.53
N VAL A 335 -6.55 -9.66 21.13
CA VAL A 335 -7.65 -10.18 21.95
C VAL A 335 -8.97 -9.79 21.29
N TYR A 336 -9.81 -10.79 21.02
CA TYR A 336 -11.15 -10.59 20.45
C TYR A 336 -12.15 -10.56 21.60
N LYS A 337 -12.71 -9.38 21.88
CA LYS A 337 -13.57 -9.16 23.05
C LYS A 337 -14.84 -10.04 23.05
N PRO A 338 -15.51 -10.31 21.91
CA PRO A 338 -16.73 -11.12 21.92
C PRO A 338 -16.52 -12.57 22.39
N THR A 339 -15.37 -13.16 22.10
CA THR A 339 -15.05 -14.56 22.44
C THR A 339 -14.03 -14.70 23.55
N ASN A 340 -13.34 -13.60 23.89
CA ASN A 340 -12.16 -13.59 24.74
C ASN A 340 -10.99 -14.45 24.20
N ASP A 341 -11.02 -14.78 22.90
CA ASP A 341 -9.91 -15.46 22.26
C ASP A 341 -8.69 -14.56 22.19
N ARG A 342 -7.52 -15.16 22.33
CA ARG A 342 -6.23 -14.50 22.22
C ARG A 342 -5.38 -15.23 21.19
N TYR A 343 -4.82 -14.47 20.26
CA TYR A 343 -3.93 -15.00 19.24
C TYR A 343 -2.66 -14.19 19.15
N VAL A 344 -1.53 -14.88 18.99
CA VAL A 344 -0.26 -14.26 18.64
C VAL A 344 -0.11 -14.24 17.11
N TRP A 345 0.35 -13.11 16.59
CA TRP A 345 0.62 -12.88 15.18
C TRP A 345 2.09 -12.57 15.00
N PHE A 346 2.69 -13.18 13.99
CA PHE A 346 4.11 -13.06 13.67
C PHE A 346 4.29 -12.38 12.32
N LEU A 347 5.24 -11.44 12.22
CA LEU A 347 5.65 -10.89 10.93
C LEU A 347 6.50 -11.95 10.21
N THR A 348 5.99 -12.51 9.13
CA THR A 348 6.61 -13.65 8.43
C THR A 348 7.28 -13.28 7.12
N ASP A 349 6.89 -12.16 6.50
CA ASP A 349 7.61 -11.59 5.36
C ASP A 349 7.47 -10.07 5.34
N CYS A 350 8.42 -9.38 4.70
CA CYS A 350 8.29 -7.95 4.46
C CYS A 350 9.25 -7.43 3.39
N ALA A 351 8.79 -6.38 2.71
CA ALA A 351 9.56 -5.61 1.75
C ALA A 351 9.44 -4.11 2.10
N ASP A 352 10.58 -3.47 2.39
CA ASP A 352 10.71 -2.04 2.68
C ASP A 352 11.36 -1.34 1.48
N PHE A 353 10.62 -0.44 0.85
CA PHE A 353 11.02 0.30 -0.36
C PHE A 353 11.40 1.76 -0.05
N SER A 354 11.60 2.10 1.23
CA SER A 354 11.96 3.47 1.61
C SER A 354 13.42 3.83 1.30
N ASN A 355 14.28 2.82 1.12
CA ASN A 355 15.69 3.03 0.87
C ASN A 355 15.97 3.29 -0.60
N THR A 356 15.79 4.53 -1.00
CA THR A 356 15.82 5.01 -2.38
C THR A 356 17.20 5.49 -2.82
N ALA A 357 17.56 5.22 -4.07
CA ALA A 357 18.76 5.74 -4.71
C ALA A 357 18.49 6.28 -6.10
N LEU A 358 19.27 7.29 -6.47
CA LEU A 358 19.20 7.96 -7.78
C LEU A 358 19.68 7.05 -8.91
N VAL A 359 19.06 7.21 -10.08
CA VAL A 359 19.48 6.58 -11.33
C VAL A 359 19.97 7.65 -12.30
N PRO A 360 21.28 7.67 -12.62
CA PRO A 360 21.81 8.57 -13.64
C PRO A 360 21.08 8.38 -14.98
N GLY A 361 20.55 9.46 -15.56
CA GLY A 361 19.83 9.44 -16.84
C GLY A 361 18.37 8.97 -16.77
N GLY A 362 17.96 8.38 -15.65
CA GLY A 362 16.64 7.79 -15.45
C GLY A 362 16.35 6.63 -16.40
N PHE A 363 15.16 6.08 -16.25
CA PHE A 363 14.68 4.94 -17.01
C PHE A 363 13.27 5.16 -17.53
N ASP A 364 12.96 4.54 -18.67
CA ASP A 364 11.71 4.75 -19.36
C ASP A 364 10.55 4.06 -18.64
N ARG A 365 9.36 4.62 -18.84
CA ARG A 365 8.14 4.07 -18.28
C ARG A 365 7.77 2.76 -18.99
N PRO A 366 7.47 1.66 -18.26
CA PRO A 366 7.10 0.39 -18.87
C PRO A 366 5.82 0.51 -19.70
N PRO A 367 5.73 -0.17 -20.85
CA PRO A 367 4.50 -0.27 -21.62
C PRO A 367 3.52 -1.21 -20.90
N ILE A 368 2.54 -0.68 -20.18
CA ILE A 368 1.60 -1.51 -19.40
C ILE A 368 0.63 -2.31 -20.32
N SER A 369 0.67 -2.13 -21.66
CA SER A 369 -0.39 -2.56 -22.59
C SER A 369 -0.55 -4.09 -22.73
N THR A 370 0.44 -4.88 -22.30
CA THR A 370 0.43 -6.34 -22.46
C THR A 370 0.32 -7.12 -21.15
N SER A 371 0.58 -6.51 -19.99
CA SER A 371 0.80 -7.26 -18.74
C SER A 371 -0.44 -7.42 -17.84
N PHE A 372 -1.56 -6.77 -18.17
CA PHE A 372 -2.80 -6.85 -17.38
C PHE A 372 -4.04 -7.08 -18.20
N SER A 373 -5.00 -7.75 -17.58
CA SER A 373 -6.36 -7.86 -18.09
C SER A 373 -6.94 -6.49 -18.45
N SER A 374 -7.41 -6.35 -19.68
CA SER A 374 -8.13 -5.16 -20.15
C SER A 374 -9.39 -4.88 -19.33
N VAL A 375 -9.92 -5.89 -18.62
CA VAL A 375 -11.10 -5.76 -17.76
C VAL A 375 -10.92 -4.79 -16.59
N LEU A 376 -9.68 -4.42 -16.22
CA LEU A 376 -9.42 -3.39 -15.20
C LEU A 376 -9.57 -1.95 -15.74
N TRP A 377 -9.66 -1.81 -17.06
CA TRP A 377 -9.67 -0.55 -17.81
C TRP A 377 -10.95 -0.32 -18.60
N ASN A 378 -11.84 -1.31 -18.63
CA ASN A 378 -13.13 -1.25 -19.32
C ASN A 378 -14.30 -1.00 -18.37
#